data_AF-A0A0C2F234-F1
#
_entry.id   AF-A0A0C2F234-F1
#
_cell.length_a   1.000
_cell.length_b   1.000
_cell.length_c   1.000
_cell.angle_alpha   90.00
_cell.angle_beta   90.00
_cell.angle_gamma   90.00
#
_symmetry.space_group_name_H-M   'P 1'
#
loop_
_entity.id
_entity.type
_entity.pdbx_description
1 polymer ?
#
loop_
_entity_poly.entity_id
_entity_poly.type
_entity_poly.pdbx_seq_one_letter_code
_entity_poly.pdbx_strand_id
1 'polypeptide(L)'
;MVDLRTNLVLHTEVLHRSETSGSSSQMEIEGLRRLLRWLLADGWKIFSITTDRNRSFPSLLEDMKEELGGVQHFWDGWHLVKWFGNNLRKEAKYKNCAPLAVWYEKLKTHMWQAIEVGEGERIRHIFNTCLKHVQDVHVWAKEEATGRYTRCGHAPLEGVVGPRPGTIAEGTPAFERLRQLVLNK
;
A
#
# COMPACT_ATOMS: atom_id res chain seq x y z
N MET A 1 8.63 20.46 -4.56
CA MET A 1 7.99 20.23 -3.25
C MET A 1 6.78 21.13 -3.12
N VAL A 2 5.66 20.55 -2.72
CA VAL A 2 4.40 21.27 -2.49
C VAL A 2 3.97 20.99 -1.06
N ASP A 3 3.58 22.03 -0.32
CA ASP A 3 2.88 21.84 0.95
C ASP A 3 1.42 21.50 0.68
N LEU A 4 0.99 20.30 1.07
CA LEU A 4 -0.37 19.82 0.84
C LEU A 4 -1.43 20.58 1.64
N ARG A 5 -1.05 21.29 2.71
CA ARG A 5 -2.00 22.08 3.51
C ARG A 5 -2.34 23.41 2.84
N THR A 6 -1.32 24.10 2.33
CA THR A 6 -1.47 25.44 1.73
C THR A 6 -1.54 25.41 0.20
N ASN A 7 -1.20 24.27 -0.41
CA ASN A 7 -1.00 24.10 -1.86
C ASN A 7 0.10 24.99 -2.45
N LEU A 8 0.99 25.53 -1.61
CA LEU A 8 2.11 26.35 -2.07
C LEU A 8 3.25 25.49 -2.59
N VAL A 9 3.82 25.90 -3.72
CA VAL A 9 5.07 25.35 -4.24
C VAL A 9 6.22 25.98 -3.46
N LEU A 10 6.92 25.17 -2.69
CA LEU A 10 8.02 25.63 -1.83
C LEU A 10 9.38 25.52 -2.54
N HIS A 11 9.53 24.55 -3.45
CA HIS A 11 10.78 24.32 -4.17
C HIS A 11 10.55 23.57 -5.47
N THR A 12 11.38 23.82 -6.48
CA THR A 12 11.38 23.08 -7.75
C THR A 12 12.82 22.73 -8.12
N GLU A 13 13.07 21.45 -8.37
CA GLU A 13 14.35 20.97 -8.90
C GLU A 13 14.22 20.71 -10.39
N VAL A 14 15.11 21.31 -11.19
CA VAL A 14 15.17 21.11 -12.64
C VAL A 14 16.50 20.43 -12.95
N LEU A 15 16.43 19.26 -13.58
CA LEU A 15 17.60 18.48 -13.98
C LEU A 15 17.57 18.24 -15.48
N HIS A 16 18.73 18.35 -16.11
CA HIS A 16 18.93 17.92 -17.48
C HIS A 16 19.52 16.52 -17.53
N ARG A 17 19.07 15.68 -18.47
CA ARG A 17 19.51 14.28 -18.61
C ARG A 17 21.02 14.10 -18.78
N SER A 18 21.74 15.12 -19.26
CA SER A 18 23.20 15.05 -19.39
C SER A 18 23.91 15.02 -18.05
N GLU A 19 23.27 15.52 -16.98
CA GLU A 19 23.83 15.52 -15.62
C GLU A 19 23.88 14.12 -15.00
N THR A 20 23.11 13.18 -15.55
CA THR A 20 22.97 11.80 -15.03
C THR A 20 23.28 10.76 -16.09
N SER A 21 24.30 11.03 -16.91
CA SER A 21 24.78 10.12 -17.97
C SER A 21 23.68 9.65 -18.94
N GLY A 22 22.63 10.46 -19.12
CA GLY A 22 21.50 10.16 -19.99
C GLY A 22 20.45 9.22 -19.39
N SER A 23 20.55 8.84 -18.11
CA SER A 23 19.65 7.91 -17.44
C SER A 23 18.55 8.62 -16.65
N SER A 24 17.29 8.36 -16.99
CA SER A 24 16.12 8.92 -16.30
C SER A 24 15.97 8.42 -14.86
N SER A 25 16.29 7.15 -14.59
CA SER A 25 16.24 6.60 -13.24
C SER A 25 17.25 7.28 -12.32
N GLN A 26 18.41 7.68 -12.86
CA GLN A 26 19.40 8.45 -12.11
C GLN A 26 18.96 9.91 -11.89
N MET A 27 18.17 10.49 -12.82
CA MET A 27 17.60 11.83 -12.61
C MET A 27 16.65 11.88 -11.42
N GLU A 28 15.82 10.85 -11.22
CA GLU A 28 14.92 10.78 -10.06
C GLU A 28 15.69 10.73 -8.73
N ILE A 29 16.76 9.93 -8.69
CA ILE A 29 17.63 9.79 -7.52
C ILE A 29 18.33 11.12 -7.22
N GLU A 30 18.91 11.74 -8.24
CA GLU A 30 19.63 13.01 -8.08
C GLU A 30 18.68 14.16 -7.73
N GLY A 31 17.47 14.19 -8.30
CA GLY A 31 16.44 15.17 -7.94
C GLY A 31 16.01 15.03 -6.49
N LEU A 32 15.80 13.80 -6.00
CA LEU A 32 15.49 13.56 -4.59
C LEU A 32 16.68 13.97 -3.69
N ARG A 33 17.91 13.62 -4.05
CA ARG A 33 19.12 14.01 -3.31
C ARG A 33 19.22 15.53 -3.15
N ARG A 34 19.04 16.29 -4.24
CA ARG A 34 19.09 17.76 -4.22
C ARG A 34 18.00 18.35 -3.35
N LEU A 35 16.76 17.87 -3.50
CA LEU A 35 15.64 18.29 -2.66
C LEU A 35 15.92 18.06 -1.17
N LEU A 36 16.44 16.88 -0.80
CA LEU A 36 16.74 16.55 0.59
C LEU A 36 17.85 17.44 1.15
N ARG A 37 18.92 17.68 0.40
CA ARG A 37 20.00 18.60 0.82
C ARG A 37 19.53 20.03 0.96
N TRP A 38 18.66 20.50 0.06
CA TRP A 38 18.06 21.82 0.15
C TRP A 38 17.24 21.98 1.44
N LEU A 39 16.43 20.98 1.80
CA LEU A 39 15.68 20.96 3.06
C LEU A 39 16.60 21.00 4.29
N LEU A 40 17.66 20.16 4.29
CA LEU A 40 18.62 20.12 5.40
C LEU A 40 19.37 21.44 5.55
N ALA A 41 19.77 22.07 4.45
CA ALA A 41 20.46 23.36 4.44
C ALA A 41 19.59 24.49 5.02
N ASP A 42 18.27 24.42 4.81
CA ASP A 42 17.29 25.35 5.40
C ASP A 42 16.91 24.96 6.85
N GLY A 43 17.55 23.94 7.42
CA GLY A 43 17.39 23.53 8.82
C GLY A 43 16.17 22.62 9.09
N TRP A 44 15.54 22.07 8.05
CA TRP A 44 14.39 21.18 8.22
C TRP A 44 14.81 19.83 8.79
N LYS A 45 14.02 19.33 9.73
CA LYS A 45 14.14 17.96 10.23
C LYS A 45 13.14 17.05 9.51
N ILE A 46 13.65 16.05 8.81
CA ILE A 46 12.84 15.08 8.07
C ILE A 46 12.62 13.85 8.94
N PHE A 47 11.36 13.61 9.33
CA PHE A 47 11.00 12.45 10.16
C PHE A 47 10.77 11.19 9.35
N SER A 48 10.17 11.34 8.17
CA SER A 48 9.83 10.21 7.30
C SER A 48 9.83 10.61 5.83
N ILE A 49 10.11 9.64 4.98
CA ILE A 49 10.06 9.77 3.52
C ILE A 49 9.23 8.60 2.97
N THR A 50 8.29 8.90 2.07
CA THR A 50 7.51 7.89 1.35
C THR A 50 7.83 7.99 -0.13
N THR A 51 8.24 6.88 -0.76
CA THR A 51 8.59 6.86 -2.19
C THR A 51 7.91 5.74 -2.95
N ASP A 52 7.88 5.85 -4.28
CA ASP A 52 7.58 4.73 -5.17
C ASP A 52 8.60 3.60 -5.03
N ARG A 53 8.28 2.42 -5.58
CA ARG A 53 9.13 1.21 -5.53
C ARG A 53 10.32 1.25 -6.49
N ASN A 54 11.07 2.35 -6.50
CA ASN A 54 12.37 2.41 -7.15
C ASN A 54 13.44 1.83 -6.21
N ARG A 55 14.13 0.78 -6.69
CA ARG A 55 15.13 0.02 -5.90
C ARG A 55 16.33 0.86 -5.48
N SER A 56 16.55 2.01 -6.11
CA SER A 56 17.71 2.85 -5.83
C SER A 56 17.48 3.85 -4.68
N PHE A 57 16.24 4.13 -4.30
CA PHE A 57 15.96 5.07 -3.20
C PHE A 57 16.46 4.58 -1.84
N PRO A 58 16.32 3.29 -1.44
CA PRO A 58 16.89 2.82 -0.19
C PRO A 58 18.42 3.01 -0.11
N SER A 59 19.13 2.78 -1.23
CA SER A 59 20.57 3.04 -1.31
C SER A 59 20.88 4.52 -1.11
N LEU A 60 20.13 5.41 -1.78
CA LEU A 60 20.29 6.85 -1.61
C LEU A 60 20.08 7.28 -0.15
N LEU A 61 19.04 6.77 0.52
CA LEU A 61 18.74 7.13 1.90
C LEU A 61 19.79 6.60 2.87
N GLU A 62 20.36 5.42 2.61
CA GLU A 62 21.49 4.90 3.40
C GLU A 62 22.75 5.75 3.16
N ASP A 63 23.05 6.13 1.91
CA ASP A 63 24.18 7.02 1.58
C ASP A 63 24.07 8.39 2.28
N MET A 64 22.84 8.90 2.44
CA MET A 64 22.56 10.20 3.06
C MET A 64 22.24 10.12 4.56
N LYS A 65 22.38 8.95 5.19
CA LYS A 65 21.94 8.70 6.55
C LYS A 65 22.63 9.59 7.60
N GLU A 66 23.90 9.90 7.40
CA GLU A 66 24.64 10.82 8.27
C GLU A 66 24.10 12.26 8.18
N GLU A 67 23.68 12.69 6.99
CA GLU A 67 23.09 14.02 6.75
C GLU A 67 21.64 14.10 7.27
N LEU A 68 20.83 13.06 7.00
CA LEU A 68 19.40 13.03 7.30
C LEU A 68 19.09 12.72 8.78
N GLY A 69 20.01 12.04 9.47
CA GLY A 69 19.68 11.33 10.70
C GLY A 69 18.77 10.12 10.43
N GLY A 70 18.40 9.39 11.48
CA GLY A 70 17.57 8.18 11.36
C GLY A 70 16.14 8.46 10.87
N VAL A 71 15.99 8.70 9.57
CA VAL A 71 14.72 8.93 8.89
C VAL A 71 14.00 7.61 8.63
N GLN A 72 12.69 7.58 8.84
CA GLN A 72 11.88 6.41 8.50
C GLN A 72 11.52 6.41 7.02
N HIS A 73 11.79 5.32 6.32
CA HIS A 73 11.39 5.16 4.92
C HIS A 73 10.17 4.27 4.79
N PHE A 74 9.18 4.74 4.03
CA PHE A 74 7.96 4.03 3.67
C PHE A 74 7.83 3.90 2.16
N TRP A 75 7.10 2.88 1.74
CA TRP A 75 6.69 2.73 0.35
C TRP A 75 5.31 3.30 0.14
N ASP A 76 5.06 3.90 -1.03
CA ASP A 76 3.73 4.35 -1.40
C ASP A 76 2.74 3.17 -1.46
N GLY A 77 1.73 3.23 -0.59
CA GLY A 77 0.67 2.25 -0.47
C GLY A 77 -0.25 2.20 -1.70
N TRP A 78 -0.36 3.28 -2.47
CA TRP A 78 -1.17 3.29 -3.70
C TRP A 78 -0.69 2.25 -4.70
N HIS A 79 0.63 2.09 -4.86
CA HIS A 79 1.20 1.05 -5.71
C HIS A 79 0.81 -0.37 -5.25
N LEU A 80 0.71 -0.61 -3.94
CA LEU A 80 0.26 -1.90 -3.40
C LEU A 80 -1.23 -2.14 -3.71
N VAL A 81 -2.09 -1.14 -3.48
CA VAL A 81 -3.53 -1.24 -3.78
C VAL A 81 -3.77 -1.44 -5.27
N LYS A 82 -3.03 -0.73 -6.13
CA LYS A 82 -3.08 -0.88 -7.58
C LYS A 82 -2.63 -2.28 -8.02
N TRP A 83 -1.51 -2.78 -7.48
CA TRP A 83 -1.03 -4.14 -7.75
C TRP A 83 -2.07 -5.17 -7.35
N PHE A 84 -2.61 -5.07 -6.14
CA PHE A 84 -3.62 -6.01 -5.65
C PHE A 84 -4.86 -6.00 -6.54
N GLY A 85 -5.39 -4.82 -6.85
CA GLY A 85 -6.53 -4.68 -7.74
C GLY A 85 -6.29 -5.27 -9.14
N ASN A 86 -5.11 -5.03 -9.73
CA ASN A 86 -4.79 -5.59 -11.04
C ASN A 86 -4.76 -7.12 -11.04
N ASN A 87 -4.22 -7.74 -10.00
CA ASN A 87 -4.20 -9.19 -9.88
C ASN A 87 -5.58 -9.75 -9.54
N LEU A 88 -6.36 -9.10 -8.67
CA LEU A 88 -7.73 -9.52 -8.37
C LEU A 88 -8.61 -9.54 -9.63
N ARG A 89 -8.45 -8.54 -10.53
CA ARG A 89 -9.13 -8.54 -11.83
C ARG A 89 -8.70 -9.67 -12.75
N LYS A 90 -7.44 -10.12 -12.67
CA LYS A 90 -6.99 -11.29 -13.43
C LYS A 90 -7.62 -12.56 -12.87
N GLU A 91 -7.62 -12.72 -11.55
CA GLU A 91 -8.25 -13.86 -10.88
C GLU A 91 -9.75 -13.96 -11.16
N ALA A 92 -10.44 -12.82 -11.22
CA ALA A 92 -11.88 -12.77 -11.51
C ALA A 92 -12.27 -13.29 -12.91
N LYS A 93 -11.32 -13.37 -13.86
CA LYS A 93 -11.58 -13.86 -15.24
C LYS A 93 -11.61 -15.39 -15.34
N TYR A 94 -11.16 -16.11 -14.32
CA TYR A 94 -11.18 -17.57 -14.34
C TYR A 94 -12.60 -18.12 -14.16
N LYS A 95 -12.81 -19.35 -14.65
CA LYS A 95 -14.10 -20.06 -14.50
C LYS A 95 -14.48 -20.13 -13.02
N ASN A 96 -15.76 -19.88 -12.71
CA ASN A 96 -16.32 -19.86 -11.36
C ASN A 96 -15.68 -18.81 -10.40
N CYS A 97 -15.07 -17.74 -10.93
CA CYS A 97 -14.43 -16.68 -10.14
C CYS A 97 -15.10 -15.31 -10.27
N ALA A 98 -16.26 -15.22 -10.93
CA ALA A 98 -17.05 -14.00 -11.07
C ALA A 98 -17.34 -13.25 -9.75
N PRO A 99 -17.56 -13.93 -8.59
CA PRO A 99 -17.74 -13.24 -7.32
C PRO A 99 -16.60 -12.27 -6.94
N LEU A 100 -15.36 -12.53 -7.37
CA LEU A 100 -14.22 -11.65 -7.10
C LEU A 100 -14.36 -10.27 -7.76
N ALA A 101 -15.04 -10.20 -8.91
CA ALA A 101 -15.34 -8.92 -9.56
C ALA A 101 -16.34 -8.09 -8.74
N VAL A 102 -17.33 -8.76 -8.12
CA VAL A 102 -18.33 -8.11 -7.26
C VAL A 102 -17.68 -7.57 -5.97
N TRP A 103 -16.71 -8.30 -5.43
CA TRP A 103 -15.96 -7.89 -4.23
C TRP A 103 -14.83 -6.90 -4.48
N TYR A 104 -14.52 -6.59 -5.74
CA TYR A 104 -13.34 -5.84 -6.17
C TYR A 104 -13.10 -4.54 -5.38
N GLU A 105 -14.09 -3.64 -5.36
CA GLU A 105 -13.92 -2.34 -4.69
C GLU A 105 -13.87 -2.47 -3.17
N LYS A 106 -14.60 -3.43 -2.58
CA LYS A 106 -14.58 -3.67 -1.14
C LYS A 106 -13.22 -4.20 -0.68
N LEU A 107 -12.63 -5.13 -1.42
CA LEU A 107 -11.30 -5.67 -1.12
C LEU A 107 -10.20 -4.62 -1.29
N LYS A 108 -10.28 -3.77 -2.32
CA LYS A 108 -9.36 -2.63 -2.47
C LYS A 108 -9.50 -1.62 -1.33
N THR A 109 -10.73 -1.31 -0.93
CA THR A 109 -10.99 -0.41 0.19
C THR A 109 -10.42 -0.99 1.48
N HIS A 110 -10.61 -2.28 1.73
CA HIS A 110 -10.03 -2.97 2.89
C HIS A 110 -8.50 -2.96 2.88
N MET A 111 -7.86 -3.11 1.71
CA MET A 111 -6.41 -2.94 1.56
C MET A 111 -5.96 -1.52 1.93
N TRP A 112 -6.67 -0.50 1.43
CA TRP A 112 -6.36 0.89 1.76
C TRP A 112 -6.47 1.16 3.26
N GLN A 113 -7.57 0.70 3.88
CA GLN A 113 -7.77 0.79 5.33
C GLN A 113 -6.66 0.06 6.09
N ALA A 114 -6.25 -1.13 5.65
CA ALA A 114 -5.16 -1.87 6.27
C ALA A 114 -3.83 -1.12 6.24
N ILE A 115 -3.56 -0.37 5.16
CA ILE A 115 -2.38 0.50 5.02
C ILE A 115 -2.52 1.73 5.94
N GLU A 116 -3.70 2.32 6.02
CA GLU A 116 -3.96 3.54 6.80
C GLU A 116 -3.82 3.32 8.31
N VAL A 117 -4.25 2.16 8.83
CA VAL A 117 -4.23 1.87 10.28
C VAL A 117 -3.13 0.89 10.71
N GLY A 118 -2.45 0.28 9.75
CA GLY A 118 -1.44 -0.75 9.96
C GLY A 118 -0.03 -0.24 9.74
N GLU A 119 0.92 -0.89 10.39
CA GLU A 119 2.36 -0.62 10.21
C GLU A 119 3.11 -1.93 10.06
N GLY A 120 4.05 -1.97 9.11
CA GLY A 120 4.85 -3.15 8.79
C GLY A 120 3.98 -4.39 8.60
N GLU A 121 4.32 -5.46 9.33
CA GLU A 121 3.65 -6.76 9.25
C GLU A 121 2.16 -6.71 9.63
N ARG A 122 1.74 -5.70 10.41
CA ARG A 122 0.33 -5.54 10.78
C ARG A 122 -0.56 -5.24 9.58
N ILE A 123 -0.04 -4.57 8.54
CA ILE A 123 -0.81 -4.30 7.31
C ILE A 123 -1.28 -5.63 6.71
N ARG A 124 -0.37 -6.61 6.61
CA ARG A 124 -0.68 -7.95 6.09
C ARG A 124 -1.73 -8.65 6.96
N HIS A 125 -1.54 -8.67 8.28
CA HIS A 125 -2.49 -9.31 9.19
C HIS A 125 -3.90 -8.68 9.14
N ILE A 126 -4.00 -7.36 9.04
CA ILE A 126 -5.29 -6.65 8.92
C ILE A 126 -5.92 -6.96 7.57
N PHE A 127 -5.15 -6.89 6.49
CA PHE A 127 -5.68 -7.17 5.17
C PHE A 127 -6.17 -8.62 5.02
N ASN A 128 -5.45 -9.59 5.61
CA ASN A 128 -5.82 -11.00 5.59
C ASN A 128 -7.17 -11.30 6.24
N THR A 129 -7.70 -10.43 7.11
CA THR A 129 -9.06 -10.59 7.65
C THR A 129 -10.13 -10.51 6.57
N CYS A 130 -9.82 -9.96 5.39
CA CYS A 130 -10.74 -9.97 4.25
C CYS A 130 -11.20 -11.38 3.86
N LEU A 131 -10.37 -12.41 4.09
CA LEU A 131 -10.72 -13.81 3.84
C LEU A 131 -11.87 -14.28 4.74
N LYS A 132 -12.03 -13.68 5.93
CA LYS A 132 -13.17 -13.92 6.81
C LYS A 132 -14.36 -13.05 6.40
N HIS A 133 -14.13 -11.79 6.01
CA HIS A 133 -15.17 -10.87 5.57
C HIS A 133 -15.93 -11.37 4.33
N VAL A 134 -15.23 -11.94 3.33
CA VAL A 134 -15.90 -12.48 2.13
C VAL A 134 -16.79 -13.69 2.44
N GLN A 135 -16.55 -14.36 3.56
CA GLN A 135 -17.35 -15.48 4.07
C GLN A 135 -18.47 -15.04 5.01
N ASP A 136 -18.59 -13.74 5.30
CA ASP A 136 -19.45 -13.20 6.35
C ASP A 136 -19.09 -13.70 7.78
N VAL A 137 -17.83 -14.03 8.00
CA VAL A 137 -17.31 -14.43 9.32
C VAL A 137 -16.66 -13.23 9.99
N HIS A 138 -17.24 -12.77 11.10
CA HIS A 138 -16.78 -11.57 11.82
C HIS A 138 -16.07 -11.84 13.14
N VAL A 139 -16.07 -13.09 13.60
CA VAL A 139 -15.34 -13.57 14.78
C VAL A 139 -14.76 -14.94 14.42
N TRP A 140 -13.48 -15.16 14.72
CA TRP A 140 -12.75 -16.38 14.36
C TRP A 140 -11.69 -16.74 15.40
N ALA A 141 -11.21 -17.98 15.37
CA ALA A 141 -10.11 -18.43 16.22
C ALA A 141 -8.78 -17.76 15.83
N LYS A 142 -7.81 -17.73 16.74
CA LYS A 142 -6.49 -17.16 16.43
C LYS A 142 -5.81 -17.99 15.32
N GLU A 143 -5.38 -17.30 14.26
CA GLU A 143 -4.72 -17.90 13.10
C GLU A 143 -3.46 -17.10 12.76
N GLU A 144 -2.41 -17.77 12.28
CA GLU A 144 -1.16 -17.12 11.88
C GLU A 144 -1.42 -16.02 10.82
N ALA A 145 -2.29 -16.29 9.85
CA ALA A 145 -2.59 -15.36 8.76
C ALA A 145 -3.19 -14.03 9.24
N THR A 146 -3.94 -14.02 10.35
CA THR A 146 -4.56 -12.80 10.90
C THR A 146 -3.82 -12.28 12.14
N GLY A 147 -2.72 -12.93 12.54
CA GLY A 147 -1.88 -12.52 13.65
C GLY A 147 -2.66 -12.42 14.97
N ARG A 148 -2.84 -11.19 15.46
CA ARG A 148 -3.57 -10.92 16.72
C ARG A 148 -5.07 -10.65 16.53
N TYR A 149 -5.54 -10.53 15.28
CA TYR A 149 -6.92 -10.16 15.00
C TYR A 149 -7.80 -11.41 14.96
N THR A 150 -8.82 -11.45 15.82
CA THR A 150 -9.79 -12.55 15.93
C THR A 150 -11.24 -12.10 15.70
N ARG A 151 -11.42 -10.83 15.33
CA ARG A 151 -12.71 -10.23 15.02
C ARG A 151 -12.55 -9.02 14.12
N CYS A 152 -13.62 -8.61 13.46
CA CYS A 152 -13.68 -7.38 12.68
C CYS A 152 -13.50 -6.14 13.56
N GLY A 153 -12.87 -5.10 13.00
CA GLY A 153 -12.61 -3.82 13.67
C GLY A 153 -13.73 -2.78 13.52
N HIS A 154 -14.84 -3.12 12.88
CA HIS A 154 -15.98 -2.22 12.65
C HIS A 154 -17.20 -2.63 13.48
N ALA A 155 -18.06 -1.67 13.79
CA ALA A 155 -19.40 -1.93 14.31
C ALA A 155 -20.26 -2.64 13.24
N PRO A 156 -21.40 -3.25 13.61
CA PRO A 156 -22.38 -3.70 12.65
C PRO A 156 -22.69 -2.59 11.64
N LEU A 157 -22.66 -2.93 10.36
CA LEU A 157 -22.92 -1.96 9.30
C LEU A 157 -24.43 -1.73 9.20
N GLU A 158 -24.96 -0.87 10.07
CA GLU A 158 -26.35 -0.41 9.97
C GLU A 158 -26.50 0.50 8.73
N GLY A 159 -27.49 0.21 7.88
CA GLY A 159 -27.87 1.13 6.81
C GLY A 159 -26.95 1.20 5.58
N VAL A 160 -26.20 0.13 5.24
CA VAL A 160 -25.52 0.09 3.93
C VAL A 160 -26.57 0.05 2.82
N VAL A 161 -26.82 1.22 2.22
CA VAL A 161 -27.66 1.37 1.03
C VAL A 161 -26.93 0.75 -0.15
N GLY A 162 -27.20 -0.54 -0.42
CA GLY A 162 -26.71 -1.25 -1.59
C GLY A 162 -26.67 -2.77 -1.38
N PRO A 163 -26.79 -3.57 -2.46
CA PRO A 163 -26.72 -5.01 -2.35
C PRO A 163 -25.35 -5.43 -1.80
N ARG A 164 -25.37 -6.13 -0.66
CA ARG A 164 -24.18 -6.77 -0.13
C ARG A 164 -23.72 -7.82 -1.16
N PRO A 165 -22.43 -7.82 -1.57
CA PRO A 165 -21.92 -8.91 -2.38
C PRO A 165 -22.19 -10.25 -1.72
N GLY A 166 -22.59 -11.24 -2.52
CA GLY A 166 -22.78 -12.61 -2.03
C GLY A 166 -21.50 -13.15 -1.41
N THR A 167 -21.66 -14.00 -0.39
CA THR A 167 -20.53 -14.64 0.29
C THR A 167 -19.77 -15.56 -0.65
N ILE A 168 -18.45 -15.62 -0.48
CA ILE A 168 -17.57 -16.55 -1.18
C ILE A 168 -17.19 -17.64 -0.18
N ALA A 169 -17.78 -18.83 -0.32
CA ALA A 169 -17.51 -19.96 0.57
C ALA A 169 -16.09 -20.52 0.39
N GLU A 170 -15.50 -20.99 1.48
CA GLU A 170 -14.23 -21.71 1.48
C GLU A 170 -14.30 -22.98 0.60
N GLY A 171 -13.18 -23.33 -0.05
CA GLY A 171 -13.12 -24.44 -1.01
C GLY A 171 -13.68 -24.12 -2.41
N THR A 172 -14.33 -22.97 -2.61
CA THR A 172 -14.72 -22.54 -3.96
C THR A 172 -13.50 -22.06 -4.77
N PRO A 173 -13.51 -22.18 -6.11
CA PRO A 173 -12.41 -21.68 -6.95
C PRO A 173 -12.10 -20.20 -6.73
N ALA A 174 -13.13 -19.38 -6.51
CA ALA A 174 -12.99 -17.97 -6.19
C ALA A 174 -12.25 -17.74 -4.87
N PHE A 175 -12.63 -18.49 -3.82
CA PHE A 175 -11.99 -18.37 -2.51
C PHE A 175 -10.53 -18.76 -2.55
N GLU A 176 -10.20 -19.90 -3.16
CA GLU A 176 -8.82 -20.39 -3.20
C GLU A 176 -7.89 -19.44 -3.95
N ARG A 177 -8.35 -18.84 -5.05
CA ARG A 177 -7.58 -17.83 -5.78
C ARG A 177 -7.39 -16.55 -4.97
N LEU A 178 -8.43 -16.09 -4.29
CA LEU A 178 -8.31 -14.94 -3.39
C LEU A 178 -7.32 -15.24 -2.26
N ARG A 179 -7.43 -16.41 -1.63
CA ARG A 179 -6.54 -16.88 -0.57
C ARG A 179 -5.09 -16.92 -1.04
N GLN A 180 -4.84 -17.49 -2.22
CA GLN A 180 -3.50 -17.51 -2.81
C GLN A 180 -2.96 -16.10 -3.08
N LEU A 181 -3.80 -15.20 -3.61
CA LEU A 181 -3.41 -13.82 -3.89
C LEU A 181 -3.10 -13.01 -2.61
N VAL A 182 -3.94 -13.18 -1.57
CA VAL A 182 -3.85 -12.44 -0.31
C VAL A 182 -2.71 -12.96 0.56
N LEU A 183 -2.50 -14.28 0.61
CA LEU A 183 -1.46 -14.92 1.43
C LEU A 183 -0.13 -15.08 0.69
N ASN A 184 -0.02 -14.61 -0.56
CA ASN A 184 1.24 -14.64 -1.29
C ASN A 184 2.31 -13.84 -0.54
N LYS A 185 3.50 -14.42 -0.38
CA LYS A 185 4.63 -13.80 0.30
C LYS A 185 5.41 -12.89 -0.64
#